data_AF-A0A2M6GJJ9-F1
#
_entry.id   AF-A0A2M6GJJ9-F1
#
_cell.length_a   1.000
_cell.length_b   1.000
_cell.length_c   1.000
_cell.angle_alpha   90.00
_cell.angle_beta   90.00
_cell.angle_gamma   90.00
#
_symmetry.space_group_name_H-M   'P 1'
#
loop_
_entity.id
_entity.type
_entity.pdbx_description
1 polymer ?
#
loop_
_entity_poly.entity_id
_entity_poly.type
_entity_poly.pdbx_seq_one_letter_code
_entity_poly.pdbx_strand_id
1 'polypeptide(L)'
;MKGVKQLTYHYASENQNAAIEVHLDSPTGPVISKLNYKATGDWNKFVDLSAPVKDPGGRHDLYFVVIKDKPPYNSLLDIDWIQFKQ
;
A
#
# COMPACT_ATOMS: atom_id res chain seq x y z
N MET A 1 14.95 6.75 -1.68
CA MET A 1 15.25 5.77 -2.74
C MET A 1 15.68 6.54 -3.99
N LYS A 2 16.35 5.93 -4.96
CA LYS A 2 16.59 6.59 -6.25
C LYS A 2 16.14 5.67 -7.37
N GLY A 3 15.26 6.15 -8.23
CA GLY A 3 14.81 5.44 -9.43
C GLY A 3 13.63 4.48 -9.23
N VAL A 4 13.02 4.40 -8.04
CA VAL A 4 11.76 3.64 -7.84
C VAL A 4 10.60 4.46 -8.40
N LYS A 5 9.83 3.87 -9.31
CA LYS A 5 8.67 4.52 -9.94
C LYS A 5 7.35 3.89 -9.54
N GLN A 6 7.37 2.68 -9.01
CA GLN A 6 6.16 1.91 -8.73
C GLN A 6 6.36 0.97 -7.55
N LEU A 7 5.30 0.77 -6.78
CA LEU A 7 5.19 -0.27 -5.77
C LEU A 7 4.14 -1.28 -6.21
N THR A 8 4.49 -2.57 -6.18
CA THR A 8 3.55 -3.68 -6.37
C THR A 8 3.30 -4.34 -5.02
N TYR A 9 2.04 -4.63 -4.71
CA TYR A 9 1.58 -5.23 -3.47
C TYR A 9 0.94 -6.58 -3.80
N HIS A 10 1.41 -7.64 -3.17
CA HIS A 10 0.73 -8.94 -3.15
C HIS A 10 -0.15 -9.00 -1.92
N TYR A 11 -1.45 -8.89 -2.14
CA TYR A 11 -2.39 -8.70 -1.05
C TYR A 11 -3.64 -9.54 -1.21
N ALA A 12 -4.28 -9.82 -0.08
CA ALA A 12 -5.60 -10.41 0.01
C ALA A 12 -6.50 -9.59 0.94
N SER A 13 -7.80 -9.60 0.66
CA SER A 13 -8.81 -9.01 1.53
C SER A 13 -10.14 -9.71 1.25
N GLU A 14 -10.73 -10.32 2.27
CA GLU A 14 -11.97 -11.07 2.11
C GLU A 14 -13.12 -10.18 1.65
N ASN A 15 -13.36 -9.07 2.35
CA ASN A 15 -14.54 -8.23 2.13
C ASN A 15 -14.31 -6.73 2.34
N GLN A 16 -13.05 -6.29 2.44
CA GLN A 16 -12.72 -4.89 2.71
C GLN A 16 -12.15 -4.18 1.49
N ASN A 17 -12.82 -3.10 1.07
CA ASN A 17 -12.24 -2.08 0.21
C ASN A 17 -11.59 -1.00 1.09
N ALA A 18 -10.36 -0.60 0.76
CA ALA A 18 -9.65 0.46 1.47
C ALA A 18 -8.53 1.04 0.56
N ALA A 19 -7.63 1.82 1.15
CA ALA A 19 -6.42 2.27 0.47
C ALA A 19 -5.17 2.09 1.34
N ILE A 20 -4.02 1.97 0.67
CA ILE A 20 -2.69 2.01 1.29
C ILE A 20 -2.07 3.35 0.87
N GLU A 21 -1.71 4.18 1.84
CA GLU A 21 -0.89 5.37 1.63
C GLU A 21 0.55 5.09 2.06
N VAL A 22 1.50 5.59 1.27
CA VAL A 22 2.93 5.49 1.59
C VAL A 22 3.42 6.87 1.99
N HIS A 23 3.79 7.01 3.25
CA HIS A 23 4.30 8.25 3.83
C HIS A 23 5.82 8.22 3.95
N LEU A 24 6.43 9.39 3.76
CA LEU A 24 7.86 9.60 3.89
C LEU A 24 8.23 9.98 5.33
N ASP A 25 9.25 9.35 5.90
CA ASP A 25 9.94 9.66 7.16
C ASP A 25 9.08 9.59 8.45
N SER A 26 7.74 9.49 8.35
CA SER A 26 6.83 9.21 9.49
C SER A 26 5.46 8.68 9.01
N PRO A 27 4.64 8.03 9.86
CA PRO A 27 3.29 7.58 9.49
C PRO A 27 2.31 8.68 9.08
N THR A 28 2.60 9.95 9.44
CA THR A 28 1.80 11.12 9.09
C THR A 28 2.56 12.08 8.17
N GLY A 29 3.67 11.61 7.60
CA GLY A 29 4.53 12.40 6.73
C GLY A 29 3.89 12.67 5.36
N PRO A 30 4.61 13.32 4.44
CA PRO A 30 4.12 13.53 3.08
C PRO A 30 3.81 12.20 2.37
N VAL A 31 2.63 12.10 1.76
CA VAL A 31 2.23 10.94 0.95
C VAL A 31 2.95 10.98 -0.39
N ILE A 32 3.64 9.90 -0.74
CA ILE A 32 4.38 9.75 -2.01
C ILE A 32 3.76 8.71 -2.95
N SER A 33 2.83 7.89 -2.46
CA SER A 33 2.08 6.90 -3.23
C SER A 33 0.75 6.59 -2.55
N LYS A 34 -0.27 6.27 -3.34
CA LYS A 34 -1.57 5.82 -2.86
C LYS A 34 -2.08 4.69 -3.74
N LEU A 35 -2.46 3.58 -3.13
CA LEU A 35 -3.12 2.46 -3.78
C LEU A 35 -4.54 2.31 -3.25
N ASN A 36 -5.55 2.48 -4.09
CA ASN A 36 -6.90 2.07 -3.76
C ASN A 36 -7.07 0.59 -4.17
N TYR A 37 -7.43 -0.27 -3.22
CA TYR A 37 -7.62 -1.70 -3.48
C TYR A 37 -9.07 -2.12 -3.25
N LYS A 38 -9.41 -3.30 -3.77
CA LYS A 38 -10.72 -3.92 -3.60
C LYS A 38 -10.57 -5.24 -2.88
N ALA A 39 -11.62 -5.69 -2.23
CA ALA A 39 -11.68 -7.04 -1.69
C ALA A 39 -11.40 -8.06 -2.81
N THR A 40 -10.53 -9.02 -2.53
CA THR A 40 -10.20 -10.14 -3.42
C THR A 40 -11.20 -11.28 -3.29
N GLY A 41 -11.94 -11.33 -2.17
CA GLY A 41 -13.03 -12.26 -1.91
C GLY A 41 -12.69 -13.40 -0.96
N ASP A 42 -11.41 -13.58 -0.59
CA ASP A 42 -10.94 -14.61 0.35
C ASP A 42 -9.56 -14.21 0.90
N TRP A 43 -9.24 -14.60 2.14
CA TRP A 43 -7.94 -14.34 2.78
C TRP A 43 -6.76 -15.04 2.10
N ASN A 44 -6.99 -16.12 1.37
CA ASN A 44 -5.97 -16.88 0.63
C ASN A 44 -5.93 -16.51 -0.86
N LYS A 45 -6.81 -15.62 -1.32
CA LYS A 45 -6.85 -15.18 -2.71
C LYS A 45 -6.02 -13.90 -2.86
N PHE A 46 -4.72 -14.10 -2.96
CA PHE A 46 -3.79 -13.00 -3.20
C PHE A 46 -3.80 -12.56 -4.66
N VAL A 47 -3.69 -11.25 -4.86
CA VAL A 47 -3.54 -10.63 -6.18
C VAL A 47 -2.46 -9.56 -6.12
N ASP A 48 -1.89 -9.25 -7.29
CA ASP A 48 -0.92 -8.17 -7.43
C ASP A 48 -1.62 -6.91 -7.91
N LEU A 49 -1.41 -5.81 -7.18
CA LEU A 49 -1.83 -4.49 -7.63
C LEU A 49 -0.70 -3.48 -7.42
N SER A 50 -0.60 -2.50 -8.30
CA SER A 50 0.52 -1.57 -8.30
C SER A 50 0.08 -0.11 -8.29
N ALA A 51 0.87 0.73 -7.62
CA ALA A 51 0.67 2.18 -7.55
C ALA A 51 1.95 2.92 -7.96
N PRO A 52 1.83 4.06 -8.67
CA PRO A 52 2.97 4.92 -8.95
C PRO A 52 3.54 5.52 -7.66
N VAL A 53 4.83 5.80 -7.66
CA VAL A 53 5.55 6.46 -6.56
C VAL A 53 6.18 7.74 -7.07
N LYS A 54 6.01 8.82 -6.32
CA LYS A 54 6.82 10.02 -6.49
C LYS A 54 8.17 9.78 -5.85
N ASP A 55 9.23 9.64 -6.65
CA ASP A 55 10.59 9.40 -6.16
C ASP A 55 11.02 10.52 -5.18
N PRO A 56 11.24 10.21 -3.89
CA PRO A 56 11.67 11.21 -2.92
C PRO A 56 13.17 11.55 -3.04
N GLY A 57 13.93 10.82 -3.86
CA GLY A 57 15.39 10.89 -3.87
C GLY A 57 16.00 10.27 -2.61
N GLY A 58 17.34 10.33 -2.50
CA GLY A 58 18.05 10.05 -1.24
C GLY A 58 17.76 8.70 -0.57
N ARG A 59 17.88 8.67 0.75
CA ARG A 59 17.51 7.56 1.64
C ARG A 59 16.41 8.08 2.57
N HIS A 60 15.32 7.33 2.68
CA HIS A 60 14.17 7.68 3.51
C HIS A 60 13.56 6.42 4.09
N ASP A 61 12.91 6.58 5.23
CA ASP A 61 12.05 5.55 5.80
C ASP A 61 10.66 5.68 5.18
N LEU A 62 10.04 4.53 4.90
CA LEU A 62 8.68 4.47 4.34
C LEU A 62 7.72 3.85 5.33
N TYR A 63 6.56 4.48 5.43
CA TYR A 63 5.48 4.04 6.27
C TYR A 63 4.27 3.72 5.41
N PHE A 64 3.85 2.45 5.44
CA PHE A 64 2.67 1.95 4.73
C PHE A 64 1.48 1.99 5.68
N VAL A 65 0.51 2.86 5.39
CA VAL A 65 -0.63 3.12 6.26
C VAL A 65 -1.90 2.71 5.53
N VAL A 66 -2.62 1.74 6.11
CA VAL A 66 -3.94 1.34 5.60
C VAL A 66 -4.97 2.35 6.11
N ILE A 67 -5.66 3.02 5.19
CA ILE A 67 -6.68 4.02 5.49
C ILE A 67 -8.05 3.58 4.98
N LYS A 68 -9.09 3.92 5.74
CA LYS A 68 -10.47 3.61 5.41
C LYS A 68 -11.41 4.63 6.02
N ASP A 69 -12.35 5.14 5.23
CA ASP A 69 -13.24 6.22 5.68
C ASP A 69 -14.37 5.74 6.61
N LYS A 70 -14.76 4.47 6.52
CA LYS A 70 -15.93 3.90 7.21
C LYS A 70 -15.60 2.57 7.88
N PRO A 71 -16.23 2.24 9.02
CA PRO A 71 -16.07 0.93 9.65
C PRO A 71 -16.53 -0.22 8.73
N PRO A 72 -16.08 -1.46 8.99
CA PRO A 72 -15.19 -1.85 10.07
C PRO A 72 -13.73 -1.46 9.80
N TYR A 73 -12.94 -1.23 10.87
CA TYR A 73 -11.52 -0.84 10.80
C TYR A 73 -10.55 -1.98 11.15
N ASN A 74 -11.07 -3.18 11.34
CA ASN A 74 -10.30 -4.41 11.58
C ASN A 74 -10.30 -5.29 10.34
N SER A 75 -9.38 -6.26 10.30
CA SER A 75 -9.29 -7.27 9.24
C SER A 75 -9.37 -6.65 7.84
N LEU A 76 -8.55 -5.64 7.60
CA LEU A 76 -8.61 -4.83 6.36
C LEU A 76 -7.84 -5.45 5.20
N LEU A 77 -6.74 -6.12 5.51
CA LEU A 77 -5.73 -6.46 4.53
C LEU A 77 -4.80 -7.54 5.10
N ASP A 78 -4.45 -8.50 4.27
CA ASP A 78 -3.25 -9.31 4.42
C ASP A 78 -2.25 -8.91 3.33
N ILE A 79 -0.98 -8.77 3.69
CA ILE A 79 0.13 -8.43 2.78
C ILE A 79 1.19 -9.50 2.96
N ASP A 80 1.54 -10.16 1.87
CA ASP A 80 2.67 -11.09 1.84
C ASP A 80 3.97 -10.34 1.50
N TRP A 81 4.00 -9.66 0.35
CA TRP A 81 5.17 -8.90 -0.08
C TRP A 81 4.84 -7.59 -0.77
N ILE A 82 5.83 -6.70 -0.74
CA ILE A 82 5.83 -5.42 -1.45
C ILE A 82 7.11 -5.36 -2.29
N GLN A 83 6.95 -5.08 -3.59
CA GLN A 83 8.06 -4.96 -4.51
C GLN A 83 8.23 -3.52 -5.00
N PHE A 84 9.47 -3.03 -4.94
CA PHE A 84 9.89 -1.74 -5.46
C PHE A 84 10.36 -1.92 -6.91
N LYS A 85 9.70 -1.25 -7.85
CA LYS A 85 10.02 -1.33 -9.29
C LYS A 85 10.58 -0.01 -9.82
N GLN A 86 11.57 -0.12 -10.71
CA GLN A 86 12.26 1.00 -11.36
C GLN A 86 11.61 1.42 -12.68
#